data_AF-A0A402BDC4-F1
#
_entry.id   AF-A0A402BDC4-F1
#
_cell.length_a   1.000
_cell.length_b   1.000
_cell.length_c   1.000
_cell.angle_alpha   90.00
_cell.angle_beta   90.00
_cell.angle_gamma   90.00
#
_symmetry.space_group_name_H-M   'P 1'
#
loop_
_entity.id
_entity.type
_entity.pdbx_description
1 polymer ?
#
loop_
_entity_poly.entity_id
_entity_poly.type
_entity_poly.pdbx_seq_one_letter_code
_entity_poly.pdbx_strand_id
1 'polypeptide(L)'
;MKCSEFARPPLLWRVQQASTWKERTKALARSYEVLARIQNALQVSRTLPTTVSLFYDRPFPVIHGEVFTRALIEQITDPAVRHIAAQGLIGNINQWSDNTDMEGIEREKIRQLYV
;
A
#
# COMPACT_ATOMS: atom_id res chain seq x y z
N MET A 1 -0.17 16.55 -11.66
CA MET A 1 0.37 15.24 -12.06
C MET A 1 -0.79 14.25 -12.17
N LYS A 2 -1.27 13.92 -13.37
CA LYS A 2 -2.38 12.97 -13.54
C LYS A 2 -1.80 11.55 -13.47
N CYS A 3 -1.90 10.89 -12.31
CA CYS A 3 -1.48 9.49 -12.14
C CYS A 3 -2.14 8.54 -13.17
N SER A 4 -3.26 8.94 -13.77
CA SER A 4 -3.97 8.18 -14.80
C SER A 4 -3.23 8.03 -16.14
N GLU A 5 -2.34 8.95 -16.51
CA GLU A 5 -1.53 8.82 -17.74
C GLU A 5 -0.42 7.77 -17.57
N PHE A 6 0.13 7.65 -16.36
CA PHE A 6 1.11 6.63 -16.01
C PHE A 6 0.48 5.26 -15.73
N ALA A 7 -0.80 5.22 -15.34
CA ALA A 7 -1.57 4.01 -15.05
C ALA A 7 -2.17 3.34 -16.29
N ARG A 8 -1.82 3.78 -17.50
CA ARG A 8 -2.09 3.00 -18.72
C ARG A 8 -0.84 2.38 -19.37
N PRO A 9 0.01 1.61 -18.66
CA PRO A 9 0.78 0.59 -19.33
C PRO A 9 -0.20 -0.53 -19.75
N PRO A 10 0.04 -1.24 -20.87
CA PRO A 10 -0.75 -2.41 -21.28
C PRO A 10 -0.90 -3.49 -20.19
N LEU A 11 -0.14 -3.41 -19.10
CA LEU A 11 -0.15 -4.36 -17.99
C LEU A 11 -1.42 -4.29 -17.13
N LEU A 12 -1.89 -3.10 -16.72
CA LEU A 12 -3.12 -3.02 -15.90
C LEU A 12 -4.35 -3.44 -16.72
N TRP A 13 -4.37 -3.14 -18.02
CA TRP A 13 -5.37 -3.69 -18.92
C TRP A 13 -5.29 -5.22 -18.99
N ARG A 14 -4.10 -5.81 -19.10
CA ARG A 14 -3.92 -7.27 -19.04
C ARG A 14 -4.35 -7.89 -17.71
N VAL A 15 -4.13 -7.20 -16.58
CA VAL A 15 -4.63 -7.64 -15.27
C VAL A 15 -6.16 -7.78 -15.30
N GLN A 16 -6.84 -6.76 -15.83
CA GLN A 16 -8.31 -6.73 -15.93
C GLN A 16 -8.86 -7.78 -16.90
N GLN A 17 -8.17 -8.02 -18.02
CA GLN A 17 -8.60 -8.94 -19.07
C GLN A 17 -8.15 -10.40 -18.85
N ALA A 18 -7.31 -10.67 -17.86
CA ALA A 18 -6.77 -12.00 -17.61
C ALA A 18 -7.89 -13.01 -17.29
N SER A 19 -7.96 -14.08 -18.08
CA SER A 19 -8.94 -15.15 -17.91
C SER A 19 -8.58 -16.09 -16.76
N THR A 20 -7.30 -16.17 -16.39
CA THR A 20 -6.83 -16.97 -15.25
C THR A 20 -6.16 -16.13 -14.18
N TRP A 21 -6.19 -16.63 -12.93
CA TRP A 21 -5.50 -15.95 -11.83
C TRP A 21 -3.98 -15.91 -12.04
N LYS A 22 -3.37 -16.93 -12.68
CA LYS A 22 -1.92 -16.99 -12.93
C LYS A 22 -1.47 -15.88 -13.88
N GLU A 23 -2.21 -15.68 -14.97
CA GLU A 23 -1.97 -14.59 -15.93
C GLU A 23 -2.14 -13.23 -15.26
N ARG A 24 -3.19 -13.09 -14.43
CA ARG A 24 -3.44 -11.88 -13.65
C ARG A 24 -2.27 -11.58 -12.72
N THR A 25 -1.81 -12.56 -11.96
CA THR A 25 -0.66 -12.43 -11.05
C THR A 25 0.60 -12.02 -11.78
N LYS A 26 0.90 -12.63 -12.94
CA LYS A 26 2.07 -12.26 -13.76
C LYS A 26 2.00 -10.81 -14.26
N ALA A 27 0.82 -10.38 -14.74
CA ALA A 27 0.61 -9.01 -15.19
C ALA A 27 0.69 -7.99 -14.03
N LEU A 28 0.16 -8.37 -12.86
CA LEU A 28 0.18 -7.53 -11.66
C LEU A 28 1.60 -7.39 -11.10
N ALA A 29 2.35 -8.48 -11.00
CA ALA A 29 3.76 -8.48 -10.61
C ALA A 29 4.58 -7.51 -11.47
N ARG A 30 4.43 -7.58 -12.79
CA ARG A 30 5.14 -6.67 -13.70
C ARG A 30 4.69 -5.22 -13.54
N SER A 31 3.43 -4.99 -13.19
CA SER A 31 2.91 -3.65 -12.91
C SER A 31 3.55 -3.06 -11.66
N TYR A 32 3.73 -3.86 -10.61
CA TYR A 32 4.43 -3.43 -9.40
C TYR A 32 5.89 -3.05 -9.66
N GLU A 33 6.62 -3.80 -10.48
CA GLU A 33 8.01 -3.45 -10.82
C GLU A 33 8.11 -2.11 -11.56
N VAL A 34 7.12 -1.81 -12.43
CA VAL A 34 7.04 -0.51 -13.11
C VAL A 34 6.76 0.60 -12.10
N LEU A 35 5.80 0.41 -11.20
CA LEU A 35 5.47 1.38 -10.16
C LEU A 35 6.66 1.65 -9.22
N ALA A 36 7.40 0.60 -8.84
CA ALA A 36 8.60 0.74 -8.03
C ALA A 36 9.68 1.59 -8.72
N ARG A 37 9.87 1.42 -10.04
CA ARG A 37 10.78 2.28 -10.82
C ARG A 37 10.30 3.73 -10.88
N ILE A 38 9.00 3.95 -11.11
CA ILE A 38 8.41 5.29 -11.11
C ILE A 38 8.59 5.94 -9.73
N GLN A 39 8.33 5.21 -8.65
CA GLN A 39 8.50 5.69 -7.28
C GLN A 39 9.96 6.11 -7.01
N ASN A 40 10.94 5.29 -7.39
CA ASN A 40 12.35 5.64 -7.27
C ASN A 40 12.72 6.89 -8.09
N ALA A 41 12.12 7.06 -9.27
CA ALA A 41 12.37 8.22 -10.13
C ALA A 41 11.83 9.54 -9.56
N LEU A 42 10.89 9.50 -8.61
CA LEU A 42 10.43 10.70 -7.89
C LEU A 42 11.47 11.25 -6.91
N GLN A 43 12.48 10.44 -6.52
CA GLN A 43 13.56 10.84 -5.62
C GLN A 43 13.10 11.41 -4.26
N VAL A 44 11.90 11.02 -3.81
CA VAL A 44 11.30 11.42 -2.52
C VAL A 44 11.70 10.51 -1.36
N SER A 45 12.54 9.51 -1.62
CA SER A 45 13.12 8.58 -0.65
C SER A 45 14.42 8.00 -1.23
N ARG A 46 15.16 7.23 -0.43
CA ARG A 46 16.27 6.40 -0.97
C ARG A 46 15.78 5.48 -2.09
N THR A 47 16.67 5.09 -3.00
CA THR A 47 16.38 4.08 -4.02
C THR A 47 16.15 2.71 -3.38
N LEU A 48 15.07 2.04 -3.76
CA LEU A 48 14.68 0.73 -3.25
C LEU A 48 14.67 -0.35 -4.35
N PRO A 49 14.71 -1.64 -3.99
CA PRO A 49 14.57 -2.73 -4.95
C PRO A 49 13.28 -2.61 -5.79
N THR A 50 13.36 -2.94 -7.09
CA THR A 50 12.23 -2.79 -8.03
C THR A 50 11.72 -4.12 -8.59
N THR A 51 12.22 -5.23 -8.05
CA THR A 51 11.86 -6.59 -8.47
C THR A 51 10.94 -7.21 -7.45
N VAL A 52 9.96 -7.97 -7.91
CA VAL A 52 9.08 -8.73 -7.03
C VAL A 52 9.77 -9.97 -6.46
N SER A 53 9.36 -10.40 -5.29
CA SER A 53 9.78 -11.65 -4.65
C SER A 53 8.58 -12.38 -4.05
N LEU A 54 8.76 -13.64 -3.69
CA LEU A 54 7.70 -14.41 -3.03
C LEU A 54 7.38 -13.80 -1.66
N PHE A 55 6.10 -13.80 -1.31
CA PHE A 55 5.67 -13.41 0.02
C PHE A 55 5.93 -14.55 1.00
N TYR A 56 7.11 -14.52 1.63
CA TYR A 56 7.63 -15.64 2.43
C TYR A 56 7.60 -16.94 1.59
N ASP A 57 7.09 -18.03 2.17
CA ASP A 57 6.99 -19.33 1.48
C ASP A 57 5.78 -19.42 0.54
N ARG A 58 4.97 -18.35 0.40
CA ARG A 58 3.78 -18.39 -0.45
C ARG A 58 4.15 -18.14 -1.92
N PRO A 59 3.55 -18.86 -2.87
CA PRO A 59 3.86 -18.74 -4.30
C PRO A 59 3.21 -17.51 -4.96
N PHE A 60 3.15 -16.38 -4.23
CA PHE A 60 2.58 -15.12 -4.71
C PHE A 60 3.66 -14.04 -4.74
N PRO A 61 4.01 -13.50 -5.92
CA PRO A 61 4.98 -12.42 -6.04
C PRO A 61 4.41 -11.11 -5.51
N VAL A 62 5.18 -10.43 -4.67
CA VAL A 62 4.87 -9.12 -4.09
C VAL A 62 6.06 -8.18 -4.23
N ILE A 63 5.81 -6.88 -4.12
CA ILE A 63 6.84 -5.82 -4.22
C ILE A 63 7.33 -5.30 -2.87
N HIS A 64 6.81 -5.86 -1.77
CA HIS A 64 7.13 -5.40 -0.41
C HIS A 64 6.84 -3.89 -0.22
N GLY A 65 5.59 -3.50 -0.45
CA GLY A 65 5.15 -2.10 -0.38
C GLY A 65 5.46 -1.42 0.95
N GLU A 66 5.49 -2.19 2.05
CA GLU A 66 5.87 -1.73 3.39
C GLU A 66 7.27 -1.11 3.43
N VAL A 67 8.20 -1.59 2.59
CA VAL A 67 9.57 -1.07 2.52
C VAL A 67 9.57 0.34 1.92
N PHE A 68 8.75 0.60 0.91
CA PHE A 68 8.56 1.92 0.31
C PHE A 68 7.91 2.88 1.29
N THR A 69 6.84 2.44 1.96
CA THR A 69 6.16 3.24 2.98
C THR A 69 7.10 3.66 4.10
N ARG A 70 7.90 2.73 4.63
CA ARG A 70 8.87 3.05 5.68
C ARG A 70 9.92 4.06 5.20
N ALA A 71 10.47 3.86 4.00
CA ALA A 71 11.45 4.79 3.44
C ALA A 71 10.88 6.20 3.22
N LEU A 72 9.59 6.32 2.89
CA LEU A 72 8.89 7.60 2.79
C LEU A 72 8.67 8.25 4.17
N ILE A 73 8.23 7.47 5.17
CA ILE A 73 8.02 7.96 6.53
C ILE A 73 9.32 8.53 7.11
N GLU A 74 10.46 7.89 6.84
CA GLU A 74 11.78 8.37 7.27
C GLU A 74 12.15 9.74 6.68
N GLN A 75 11.53 10.18 5.57
CA GLN A 75 11.76 11.49 4.97
C GLN A 75 10.84 12.59 5.51
N ILE A 76 9.88 12.26 6.38
CA ILE A 76 8.96 13.25 6.94
C ILE A 76 9.70 14.07 8.01
N THR A 77 9.91 15.35 7.72
CA THR A 77 10.60 16.30 8.62
C THR A 77 9.65 17.19 9.40
N ASP A 78 8.46 17.47 8.87
CA ASP A 78 7.46 18.30 9.55
C ASP A 78 6.99 17.61 10.85
N PRO A 79 7.13 18.26 12.03
CA PRO A 79 6.79 17.64 13.30
C PRO A 79 5.32 17.23 13.43
N ALA A 80 4.39 18.00 12.87
CA ALA A 80 2.96 17.70 12.95
C ALA A 80 2.62 16.50 12.06
N VAL A 81 3.18 16.42 10.85
CA VAL A 81 3.01 15.27 9.97
C VAL A 81 3.68 14.02 10.55
N ARG A 82 4.86 14.15 11.16
CA ARG A 82 5.55 13.04 11.82
C ARG A 82 4.75 12.51 13.01
N HIS A 83 4.08 13.38 13.76
CA HIS A 83 3.19 12.98 14.83
C HIS A 83 2.03 12.13 14.30
N ILE A 84 1.39 12.52 13.19
CA ILE A 84 0.33 11.73 12.53
C ILE A 84 0.88 10.37 12.06
N ALA A 85 2.05 10.36 11.43
CA ALA A 85 2.66 9.12 10.92
C ALA A 85 3.08 8.14 12.03
N ALA A 86 3.28 8.63 13.25
CA ALA A 86 3.61 7.80 14.43
C ALA A 86 2.37 7.19 15.10
N GLN A 87 1.17 7.65 14.76
CA GLN A 87 -0.08 7.08 15.28
C GLN A 87 -0.29 5.65 14.77
N GLY A 88 -1.01 4.84 15.55
CA GLY A 88 -1.32 3.46 15.18
C GLY A 88 -2.13 3.39 13.88
N LEU A 89 -1.75 2.49 12.97
CA LEU A 89 -2.50 2.21 11.74
C LEU A 89 -3.73 1.32 12.02
N ILE A 90 -4.64 1.80 12.87
CA ILE A 90 -5.83 1.08 13.31
C ILE A 90 -7.01 1.15 12.31
N GLY A 91 -6.77 1.71 11.13
CA GLY A 91 -7.78 1.82 10.08
C GLY A 91 -8.81 2.91 10.35
N ASN A 92 -9.89 2.98 9.57
CA ASN A 92 -10.98 3.96 9.76
C ASN A 92 -11.97 3.47 10.83
N ILE A 93 -12.60 4.36 11.60
CA ILE A 93 -13.67 4.02 12.55
C ILE A 93 -14.80 3.19 11.92
N ASN A 94 -15.08 3.37 10.63
CA ASN A 94 -16.06 2.60 9.88
C ASN A 94 -15.66 1.12 9.71
N GLN A 95 -14.38 0.77 9.78
CA GLN A 95 -13.94 -0.63 9.80
C GLN A 95 -14.30 -1.33 11.12
N TRP A 96 -14.61 -0.56 12.16
CA TRP A 96 -14.99 -1.06 13.48
C TRP A 96 -16.49 -0.97 13.71
N SER A 97 -17.16 0.09 13.24
CA SER A 97 -18.60 0.32 13.48
C SER A 97 -19.49 -0.78 12.91
N ASP A 98 -19.08 -1.40 11.81
CA ASP A 98 -19.86 -2.41 11.09
C ASP A 98 -19.55 -3.84 11.57
N ASN A 99 -18.67 -3.98 12.57
CA ASN A 99 -18.36 -5.27 13.15
C ASN A 99 -19.37 -5.59 14.27
N THR A 100 -20.13 -6.67 14.10
CA THR A 100 -21.11 -7.15 15.09
C THR A 100 -20.45 -7.46 16.45
N ASP A 101 -19.17 -7.87 16.46
CA ASP A 101 -18.42 -8.11 17.71
C ASP A 101 -18.18 -6.84 18.53
N MET A 102 -18.45 -5.65 17.98
CA MET A 102 -18.33 -4.36 18.66
C MET A 102 -19.62 -3.92 19.36
N GLU A 103 -20.69 -4.72 19.27
CA GLU A 103 -21.96 -4.43 19.95
C GLU A 103 -21.74 -4.34 21.47
N GLY A 104 -22.14 -3.20 22.06
CA GLY A 104 -21.98 -2.92 23.50
C GLY A 104 -20.66 -2.25 23.90
N ILE A 105 -19.73 -2.01 22.98
CA ILE A 105 -18.52 -1.23 23.26
C ILE A 105 -18.83 0.27 23.23
N GLU A 106 -18.43 0.97 24.30
CA GLU A 106 -18.63 2.42 24.40
C GLU A 106 -17.81 3.18 23.35
N ARG A 107 -18.47 4.04 22.58
CA ARG A 107 -17.86 4.86 21.52
C ARG A 107 -16.64 5.66 22.00
N GLU A 108 -16.65 6.13 23.25
CA GLU A 108 -15.55 6.91 23.82
C GLU A 108 -14.26 6.08 23.95
N LYS A 109 -14.37 4.78 24.28
CA LYS A 109 -13.21 3.87 24.34
C LYS A 109 -12.61 3.65 22.96
N ILE A 110 -13.44 3.58 21.92
CA ILE A 110 -12.98 3.46 20.52
C ILE A 110 -12.29 4.76 20.09
N ARG A 111 -12.84 5.91 20.48
CA ARG A 111 -12.28 7.23 20.15
C ARG A 111 -10.86 7.40 20.70
N GLN A 112 -10.55 6.87 21.87
CA GLN A 112 -9.19 6.93 22.47
C GLN A 112 -8.11 6.25 21.62
N LEU A 113 -8.48 5.37 20.68
CA LEU A 113 -7.51 4.75 19.77
C LEU A 113 -7.03 5.73 18.67
N TYR A 114 -7.78 6.81 18.42
CA TYR A 114 -7.58 7.76 17.31
C TYR A 114 -7.04 9.13 17.76
N VAL A 115 -6.76 9.31 19.05
CA VAL A 115 -6.41 10.61 19.67
C VAL A 115 -5.03 10.54 20.31
#